data_AF-A0A7C2ZVV4-F1
#
_entry.id   AF-A0A7C2ZVV4-F1
#
_cell.length_a   1.000
_cell.length_b   1.000
_cell.length_c   1.000
_cell.angle_alpha   90.00
_cell.angle_beta   90.00
_cell.angle_gamma   90.00
#
_symmetry.space_group_name_H-M   'P 1'
#
loop_
_entity.id
_entity.type
_entity.pdbx_description
1 polymer ?
#
loop_
_entity_poly.entity_id
_entity_poly.type
_entity_poly.pdbx_seq_one_letter_code
_entity_poly.pdbx_strand_id
1 'polypeptide(L)' 'LVSSGRQAADMVLKAARVGIPIITSIAAPLHSGVEVAKKTGITLICFARGQRMNVYSNSERIEVRLKSN' A
#
# COMPACT_ATOMS: atom_id res chain seq x y z
N LEU A 1 4.70 -1.86 6.69
CA LEU A 1 4.30 -0.70 7.54
C LEU A 1 2.79 -0.60 7.56
N VAL A 2 2.20 -0.47 8.75
CA VAL A 2 0.75 -0.23 8.92
C VAL A 2 0.56 1.21 9.37
N SER A 3 -0.41 1.92 8.78
CA SER A 3 -0.72 3.31 9.13
C SER A 3 -2.23 3.56 9.15
N SER A 4 -2.65 4.59 9.86
CA SER A 4 -4.03 5.10 9.83
C SER A 4 -4.21 6.33 8.95
N GLY A 5 -3.10 6.99 8.58
CA GLY A 5 -3.12 8.24 7.81
C GLY A 5 -3.22 8.02 6.30
N ARG A 6 -3.54 9.10 5.57
CA ARG A 6 -3.48 9.12 4.11
C ARG A 6 -2.04 8.93 3.64
N GLN A 7 -1.87 8.25 2.52
CA GLN A 7 -0.55 7.95 1.97
C GLN A 7 -0.18 8.98 0.90
N ALA A 8 0.50 10.04 1.34
CA ALA A 8 1.14 11.05 0.49
C ALA A 8 2.54 10.60 0.02
N ALA A 9 3.11 11.31 -0.97
CA ALA A 9 4.43 11.00 -1.52
C ALA A 9 5.53 10.89 -0.46
N ASP A 10 5.58 11.82 0.50
CA ASP A 10 6.61 11.83 1.54
C ASP A 10 6.52 10.62 2.47
N MET A 11 5.30 10.19 2.82
CA MET A 11 5.05 9.01 3.63
C MET A 11 5.55 7.73 2.95
N VAL A 12 5.25 7.59 1.66
CA VAL A 12 5.71 6.45 0.86
C VAL A 12 7.24 6.48 0.70
N LEU A 13 7.83 7.66 0.45
CA LEU A 13 9.29 7.80 0.34
C LEU A 13 10.01 7.47 1.66
N LYS A 14 9.45 7.84 2.82
CA LYS A 14 10.03 7.48 4.13
C LYS A 14 10.13 5.96 4.27
N ALA A 15 9.06 5.23 3.95
CA ALA A 15 9.06 3.77 3.96
C ALA A 15 10.05 3.18 2.95
N ALA A 16 10.14 3.75 1.74
CA ALA A 16 11.07 3.28 0.70
C ALA A 16 12.53 3.42 1.13
N ARG A 17 12.88 4.57 1.73
CA ARG A 17 14.24 4.87 2.18
C ARG A 17 14.75 3.90 3.25
N VAL A 18 13.86 3.36 4.07
CA VAL A 18 14.20 2.37 5.10
C VAL A 18 13.97 0.93 4.62
N GLY A 19 13.72 0.72 3.32
CA GLY A 19 13.61 -0.60 2.72
C GLY A 19 12.32 -1.36 3.06
N ILE A 20 11.24 -0.67 3.46
CA ILE A 20 9.95 -1.34 3.70
C ILE A 20 9.22 -1.54 2.37
N PRO A 21 8.96 -2.81 1.95
CA PRO A 21 8.42 -3.09 0.62
C PRO A 21 6.90 -2.94 0.53
N ILE A 22 6.19 -2.97 1.66
CA ILE A 22 4.71 -2.96 1.70
C ILE A 22 4.21 -1.93 2.72
N ILE A 23 3.30 -1.07 2.27
CA ILE A 23 2.55 -0.13 3.12
C ILE A 23 1.07 -0.48 3.03
N THR A 24 0.40 -0.56 4.17
CA THR A 24 -1.06 -0.65 4.24
C THR A 24 -1.64 0.46 5.09
N SER A 25 -2.77 1.03 4.65
CA SER A 25 -3.50 2.04 5.39
C SER A 25 -5.00 1.82 5.39
N ILE A 26 -5.63 2.23 6.49
CA ILE A 26 -7.09 2.33 6.59
C ILE A 26 -7.65 3.56 5.85
N ALA A 27 -6.85 4.58 5.57
CA ALA A 27 -7.27 5.78 4.84
C ALA A 27 -7.02 5.67 3.32
N ALA A 28 -7.50 6.65 2.57
CA ALA A 28 -7.28 6.79 1.13
C ALA A 28 -5.82 7.19 0.82
N PRO A 29 -5.28 6.80 -0.35
CA PRO A 29 -4.02 7.35 -0.82
C PRO A 29 -4.20 8.77 -1.40
N LEU A 30 -3.10 9.46 -1.65
CA LEU A 30 -3.04 10.57 -2.60
C LEU A 30 -2.50 10.06 -3.95
N HIS A 31 -2.85 10.75 -5.04
CA HIS A 31 -2.31 10.46 -6.37
C HIS A 31 -0.77 10.42 -6.35
N SER A 32 -0.15 11.41 -5.69
CA SER A 32 1.30 11.49 -5.53
C SER A 32 1.90 10.30 -4.76
N GLY A 33 1.19 9.79 -3.74
CA GLY A 33 1.60 8.58 -3.02
C GLY A 33 1.57 7.33 -3.89
N VAL A 34 0.53 7.17 -4.71
CA VAL A 34 0.43 6.07 -5.68
C VAL A 34 1.54 6.14 -6.71
N GLU A 35 1.82 7.32 -7.25
CA GLU A 35 2.88 7.52 -8.24
C GLU A 35 4.27 7.17 -7.68
N VAL A 36 4.58 7.67 -6.47
CA VAL A 36 5.83 7.31 -5.79
C VAL A 36 5.89 5.81 -5.53
N ALA A 37 4.82 5.19 -5.05
CA ALA A 37 4.82 3.75 -4.76
C ALA A 37 5.13 2.90 -5.99
N LYS A 38 4.61 3.29 -7.16
CA LYS A 38 4.96 2.67 -8.45
C LYS A 38 6.45 2.85 -8.77
N LYS A 39 6.98 4.06 -8.64
CA LYS A 39 8.39 4.37 -8.96
C LYS A 39 9.39 3.72 -8.01
N THR A 40 9.04 3.57 -6.73
CA THR A 40 9.93 2.99 -5.70
C THR A 40 9.76 1.48 -5.55
N GLY A 41 8.84 0.86 -6.30
CA GLY A 41 8.56 -0.56 -6.16
C GLY A 41 7.84 -0.92 -4.86
N ILE A 42 7.24 0.03 -4.13
CA ILE A 42 6.45 -0.25 -2.92
C ILE A 42 5.07 -0.78 -3.29
N THR A 43 4.64 -1.85 -2.63
CA THR A 43 3.25 -2.29 -2.66
C THR A 43 2.42 -1.39 -1.73
N LEU A 44 1.58 -0.54 -2.32
CA LEU A 44 0.71 0.37 -1.59
C LEU A 44 -0.71 -0.18 -1.51
N ILE A 45 -1.16 -0.42 -0.29
CA ILE A 45 -2.50 -0.92 0.03
C ILE A 45 -3.23 0.17 0.80
N CYS A 46 -4.45 0.48 0.40
CA CYS A 46 -5.30 1.45 1.10
C CYS A 46 -6.73 0.93 1.20
N PHE A 47 -7.55 1.58 2.03
CA PHE A 47 -8.90 1.12 2.38
C PHE A 47 -8.93 -0.32 2.95
N ALA A 48 -7.89 -0.74 3.65
CA ALA A 48 -7.85 -2.05 4.29
C ALA A 48 -8.92 -2.12 5.41
N ARG A 49 -9.89 -3.02 5.30
CA ARG A 49 -10.97 -3.25 6.27
C ARG A 49 -11.36 -4.73 6.30
N GLY A 50 -11.17 -5.38 7.45
CA GLY A 50 -11.50 -6.79 7.63
C GLY A 50 -10.80 -7.66 6.58
N GLN A 51 -11.59 -8.35 5.74
CA GLN A 51 -11.11 -9.22 4.66
C GLN A 51 -11.05 -8.52 3.28
N ARG A 52 -11.12 -7.18 3.22
CA ARG A 52 -11.09 -6.41 1.97
C ARG A 52 -10.01 -5.34 2.01
N MET A 53 -9.40 -5.07 0.86
CA MET A 53 -8.41 -4.01 0.68
C MET A 53 -8.28 -3.65 -0.80
N ASN A 54 -7.75 -2.45 -1.09
CA ASN A 54 -7.45 -2.02 -2.44
C ASN A 54 -5.92 -1.91 -2.61
N VAL A 55 -5.38 -2.61 -3.61
CA VAL A 55 -3.95 -2.56 -3.95
C VAL A 55 -3.76 -1.55 -5.08
N TYR A 56 -2.90 -0.55 -4.88
CA TYR A 56 -2.69 0.56 -5.81
C TYR A 56 -1.39 0.46 -6.62
N SER A 57 -0.44 -0.37 -6.18
CA SER A 57 0.85 -0.59 -6.86
C SER A 57 1.44 -1.94 -6.47
N ASN A 58 2.26 -2.50 -7.36
CA ASN A 58 3.13 -3.66 -7.10
C ASN A 58 2.40 -4.82 -6.41
N SER A 59 1.28 -5.26 -7.02
CA SER A 59 0.37 -6.27 -6.47
C SER A 59 0.95 -7.69 -6.48
N GLU A 60 2.06 -7.92 -7.18
CA GLU A 60 2.74 -9.21 -7.26
C GLU A 60 3.20 -9.76 -5.91
N ARG A 61 3.32 -8.92 -4.87
CA ARG A 61 3.65 -9.37 -3.50
C ARG A 61 2.44 -9.86 -2.69
N ILE A 62 1.23 -9.84 -3.27
CA ILE A 62 -0.01 -10.13 -2.57
C ILE A 62 -0.61 -11.43 -3.10
N GLU A 63 -0.62 -12.46 -2.26
CA GLU A 63 -1.33 -13.70 -2.52
C GLU A 63 -2.76 -13.62 -1.98
N VAL A 64 -3.75 -13.85 -2.84
CA VAL A 64 -5.15 -13.91 -2.45
C VAL A 64 -5.59 -15.37 -2.41
N ARG A 65 -5.85 -15.88 -1.21
CA ARG A 65 -6.48 -17.19 -1.05
C ARG A 65 -7.99 -17.04 -1.09
N LEU A 66 -8.60 -17.57 -2.13
CA LEU A 66 -10.05 -17.72 -2.20
C LEU A 66 -10.47 -18.73 -1.13
N LYS A 67 -11.44 -18.36 -0.27
CA LYS A 67 -12.07 -19.34 0.61
C LYS A 67 -12.94 -20.24 -0.26
N SER A 68 -12.60 -21.52 -0.31
CA SER A 68 -13.50 -22.56 -0.85
C SER A 68 -14.78 -22.53 -0.01
N ASN A 69 -15.91 -22.37 -0.70
CA ASN A 69 -17.24 -22.51 -0.13
C ASN A 69 -17.66 -23.97 -0.20
#